data_AF-A0A0F6AFJ3-F1
#
_entry.id   AF-A0A0F6AFJ3-F1
#
_cell.length_a   1.000
_cell.length_b   1.000
_cell.length_c   1.000
_cell.angle_alpha   90.00
_cell.angle_beta   90.00
_cell.angle_gamma   90.00
#
_symmetry.space_group_name_H-M   'P 1'
#
loop_
_entity.id
_entity.type
_entity.pdbx_description
1 polymer ?
#
loop_
_entity_poly.entity_id
_entity_poly.type
_entity_poly.pdbx_seq_one_letter_code
_entity_poly.pdbx_strand_id
1 'polypeptide(L)'
;MSDTTPQYGQLVKFDEAISNLKSKVQIPTESYKDLLGHIHARAFTVAGATKAELLDDLYKDVLAAIENGETITDFRARFDKTVAKHGWSYNGKRGWRTQVIYQNNKNTARAAGRWQQQERIKHRKPYLLYLTAGDSRVRPQHNAWNYILLPIEHNFWHTHYPPNGWNCRCKVVSMSDADIKRMGLTVTPDSALSSYQKPFIEVDPKTGEELERLPGIDLGWDYNPGLAWLGADKATGQMLAKLDHQIREVATPIFNAAINEGKDYFKSQVSTVAAKQAIGKPEAGTKLTLGHLHPKLFKSVLDVAPETKSTLVVIDEAMLKTAIQVIGFEQTTELMKLVQAQANSTFNQSVLQFAANGVQITIQIDPDMNRVVEVKLVDV
;
A
#
# COMPACT_ATOMS: atom_id res chain seq x y z
N MET A 1 -40.09 0.11 5.48
CA MET A 1 -38.88 0.26 6.30
C MET A 1 -38.26 -1.12 6.40
N SER A 2 -37.18 -1.38 5.66
CA SER A 2 -36.46 -2.64 5.77
C SER A 2 -35.74 -2.67 7.10
N ASP A 3 -36.08 -3.65 7.93
CA ASP A 3 -35.46 -3.93 9.22
C ASP A 3 -33.94 -4.12 9.04
N THR A 4 -33.15 -3.21 9.60
CA THR A 4 -31.67 -3.18 9.50
C THR A 4 -30.99 -3.84 10.69
N THR A 5 -31.72 -4.56 11.53
CA THR A 5 -31.15 -5.20 12.71
C THR A 5 -30.34 -6.45 12.31
N PRO A 6 -29.02 -6.52 12.56
CA PRO A 6 -28.24 -7.71 12.22
C PRO A 6 -28.75 -8.93 13.00
N GLN A 7 -29.18 -9.97 12.29
CA GLN A 7 -29.61 -11.23 12.92
C GLN A 7 -28.39 -12.04 13.39
N TYR A 8 -28.56 -12.80 14.48
CA TYR A 8 -27.54 -13.75 14.96
C TYR A 8 -27.18 -14.74 13.84
N GLY A 9 -25.91 -14.73 13.42
CA GLY A 9 -25.42 -15.54 12.29
C GLY A 9 -25.25 -14.77 10.97
N GLN A 10 -25.70 -13.51 10.87
CA GLN A 10 -25.30 -12.66 9.76
C GLN A 10 -23.81 -12.32 9.87
N LEU A 11 -23.05 -12.69 8.84
CA LEU A 11 -21.63 -12.38 8.77
C LEU A 11 -21.45 -10.87 8.65
N VAL A 12 -20.87 -10.25 9.70
CA VAL A 12 -20.51 -8.84 9.66
C VAL A 12 -19.45 -8.64 8.58
N LYS A 13 -19.82 -7.94 7.51
CA LYS A 13 -18.90 -7.57 6.45
C LYS A 13 -17.81 -6.66 7.02
N PHE A 14 -16.58 -6.88 6.58
CA PHE A 14 -15.47 -6.01 6.95
C PHE A 14 -15.23 -5.03 5.80
N ASP A 15 -16.00 -3.94 5.81
CA ASP A 15 -16.09 -3.01 4.69
C ASP A 15 -14.74 -2.38 4.32
N GLU A 16 -13.90 -2.02 5.29
CA GLU A 16 -12.58 -1.45 5.00
C GLU A 16 -11.64 -2.47 4.34
N ALA A 17 -11.76 -3.76 4.70
CA ALA A 17 -11.00 -4.82 4.05
C ALA A 17 -11.49 -5.07 2.62
N ILE A 18 -12.81 -5.07 2.41
CA ILE A 18 -13.43 -5.23 1.08
C ILE A 18 -13.04 -4.04 0.19
N SER A 19 -13.15 -2.82 0.71
CA SER A 19 -12.76 -1.60 0.00
C SER A 19 -11.28 -1.61 -0.38
N ASN A 20 -10.39 -2.03 0.54
CA ASN A 20 -8.97 -2.16 0.22
C ASN A 20 -8.69 -3.17 -0.89
N LEU A 21 -9.39 -4.31 -0.91
CA LEU A 21 -9.24 -5.27 -2.01
C LEU A 21 -9.80 -4.70 -3.33
N LYS A 22 -10.92 -3.99 -3.28
CA LYS A 22 -11.56 -3.37 -4.45
C LYS A 22 -10.72 -2.28 -5.10
N SER A 23 -9.94 -1.55 -4.33
CA SER A 23 -9.04 -0.50 -4.85
C SER A 23 -7.75 -1.05 -5.48
N LYS A 24 -7.58 -2.38 -5.56
CA LYS A 24 -6.36 -2.97 -6.13
C LYS A 24 -6.44 -3.09 -7.65
N VAL A 25 -5.36 -2.72 -8.29
CA VAL A 25 -5.11 -2.98 -9.72
C VAL A 25 -4.72 -4.44 -9.89
N GLN A 26 -5.39 -5.14 -10.80
CA GLN A 26 -5.00 -6.50 -11.18
C GLN A 26 -3.76 -6.45 -12.07
N ILE A 27 -2.65 -7.04 -11.64
CA ILE A 27 -1.41 -7.11 -12.42
C ILE A 27 -1.03 -8.57 -12.67
N PRO A 28 -1.02 -9.02 -13.93
CA PRO A 28 -0.50 -10.35 -14.28
C PRO A 28 0.99 -10.48 -13.94
N THR A 29 1.37 -11.61 -13.37
CA THR A 29 2.76 -11.92 -12.99
C THR A 29 3.07 -13.38 -13.32
N GLU A 30 4.30 -13.68 -13.67
CA GLU A 30 4.82 -15.04 -13.87
C GLU A 30 5.30 -15.64 -12.55
N SER A 31 6.03 -14.84 -11.77
CA SER A 31 6.65 -15.22 -10.52
C SER A 31 6.20 -14.32 -9.37
N TYR A 32 6.25 -14.84 -8.15
CA TYR A 32 6.03 -14.02 -6.96
C TYR A 32 7.14 -12.96 -6.77
N LYS A 33 8.29 -13.13 -7.44
CA LYS A 33 9.39 -12.16 -7.41
C LYS A 33 9.16 -10.95 -8.31
N ASP A 34 8.22 -11.03 -9.25
CA ASP A 34 7.98 -9.94 -10.21
C ASP A 34 7.52 -8.67 -9.52
N LEU A 35 6.78 -8.83 -8.41
CA LEU A 35 6.30 -7.76 -7.56
C LEU A 35 6.47 -8.17 -6.10
N LEU A 36 7.15 -7.36 -5.31
CA LEU A 36 7.45 -7.64 -3.90
C LEU A 36 7.14 -6.43 -3.02
N GLY A 37 6.84 -6.70 -1.75
CA GLY A 37 6.75 -5.68 -0.72
C GLY A 37 5.54 -4.78 -0.91
N HIS A 38 5.76 -3.48 -0.75
CA HIS A 38 4.70 -2.50 -0.65
C HIS A 38 3.72 -2.49 -1.85
N ILE A 39 4.18 -2.83 -3.06
CA ILE A 39 3.32 -2.85 -4.28
C ILE A 39 2.05 -3.68 -4.08
N HIS A 40 2.10 -4.73 -3.26
CA HIS A 40 0.93 -5.56 -2.96
C HIS A 40 -0.18 -4.82 -2.22
N ALA A 41 0.05 -3.62 -1.66
CA ALA A 41 -1.01 -2.78 -1.14
C ALA A 41 -1.91 -2.20 -2.25
N ARG A 42 -1.37 -2.05 -3.47
CA ARG A 42 -2.06 -1.51 -4.65
C ARG A 42 -2.34 -2.54 -5.74
N ALA A 43 -1.59 -3.64 -5.74
CA ALA A 43 -1.70 -4.67 -6.76
C ALA A 43 -2.35 -5.95 -6.21
N PHE A 44 -3.34 -6.47 -6.94
CA PHE A 44 -3.77 -7.85 -6.81
C PHE A 44 -3.04 -8.69 -7.86
N THR A 45 -2.28 -9.68 -7.39
CA THR A 45 -1.54 -10.59 -8.27
C THR A 45 -1.69 -12.03 -7.84
N VAL A 46 -1.55 -12.93 -8.81
CA VAL A 46 -1.47 -14.37 -8.59
C VAL A 46 -0.34 -14.91 -9.48
N ALA A 47 0.80 -15.28 -8.87
CA ALA A 47 2.00 -15.69 -9.61
C ALA A 47 1.72 -16.84 -10.60
N GLY A 48 1.97 -16.66 -11.89
CA GLY A 48 1.69 -17.61 -12.97
C GLY A 48 0.31 -17.43 -13.61
N ALA A 49 -0.53 -16.51 -13.12
CA ALA A 49 -1.75 -16.07 -13.81
C ALA A 49 -1.42 -14.88 -14.71
N THR A 50 -0.84 -15.16 -15.88
CA THR A 50 -0.37 -14.16 -16.84
C THR A 50 -1.46 -13.62 -17.77
N LYS A 51 -2.60 -14.31 -17.87
CA LYS A 51 -3.76 -13.88 -18.66
C LYS A 51 -4.67 -12.99 -17.83
N ALA A 52 -5.04 -11.82 -18.35
CA ALA A 52 -5.90 -10.85 -17.66
C ALA A 52 -7.25 -11.46 -17.24
N GLU A 53 -7.92 -12.20 -18.12
CA GLU A 53 -9.22 -12.82 -17.82
C GLU A 53 -9.14 -13.87 -16.70
N LEU A 54 -8.06 -14.66 -16.66
CA LEU A 54 -7.82 -15.61 -15.58
C LEU A 54 -7.59 -14.89 -14.26
N LEU A 55 -6.77 -13.82 -14.27
CA LEU A 55 -6.50 -13.04 -13.07
C LEU A 55 -7.75 -12.35 -12.54
N ASP A 56 -8.60 -11.84 -13.43
CA ASP A 56 -9.87 -11.21 -13.08
C ASP A 56 -10.86 -12.21 -12.46
N ASP A 57 -11.01 -13.41 -13.02
CA ASP A 57 -11.84 -14.46 -12.42
C ASP A 57 -11.30 -14.89 -11.04
N LEU A 58 -9.98 -15.04 -10.89
CA LEU A 58 -9.35 -15.34 -9.60
C LEU A 58 -9.54 -14.22 -8.58
N TYR A 59 -9.47 -12.97 -9.02
CA TYR A 59 -9.78 -11.80 -8.20
C TYR A 59 -11.23 -11.83 -7.72
N LYS A 60 -12.18 -12.07 -8.62
CA LYS A 60 -13.61 -12.22 -8.28
C LYS A 60 -13.84 -13.37 -7.30
N ASP A 61 -13.15 -14.49 -7.47
CA ASP A 61 -13.25 -15.64 -6.57
C ASP A 61 -12.81 -15.30 -5.14
N VAL A 62 -11.70 -14.54 -5.01
CA VAL A 62 -11.19 -14.06 -3.72
C VAL A 62 -12.12 -12.99 -3.13
N LEU A 63 -12.55 -12.03 -3.95
CA LEU A 63 -13.44 -10.96 -3.54
C LEU A 63 -14.75 -11.52 -2.98
N ALA A 64 -15.40 -12.43 -3.71
CA ALA A 64 -16.60 -13.13 -3.24
C ALA A 64 -16.35 -13.84 -1.90
N ALA A 65 -15.19 -14.48 -1.74
CA ALA A 65 -14.88 -15.18 -0.50
C ALA A 65 -14.74 -14.23 0.70
N ILE A 66 -14.25 -13.01 0.50
CA ILE A 66 -14.13 -11.99 1.55
C ILE A 66 -15.49 -11.30 1.79
N GLU A 67 -16.20 -10.90 0.74
CA GLU A 67 -17.47 -10.18 0.82
C GLU A 67 -18.59 -11.00 1.45
N ASN A 68 -18.64 -12.30 1.13
CA ASN A 68 -19.65 -13.23 1.63
C ASN A 68 -19.18 -13.98 2.88
N GLY A 69 -17.95 -13.73 3.35
CA GLY A 69 -17.37 -14.39 4.53
C GLY A 69 -17.24 -15.91 4.39
N GLU A 70 -16.94 -16.38 3.19
CA GLU A 70 -16.93 -17.80 2.86
C GLU A 70 -15.67 -18.53 3.34
N THR A 71 -15.79 -19.85 3.41
CA THR A 71 -14.71 -20.73 3.84
C THR A 71 -13.69 -20.95 2.71
N ILE A 72 -12.53 -21.50 3.07
CA ILE A 72 -11.55 -21.95 2.07
C ILE A 72 -12.11 -23.06 1.16
N THR A 73 -13.09 -23.83 1.65
CA THR A 73 -13.74 -24.90 0.86
C THR A 73 -14.57 -24.31 -0.27
N ASP A 74 -15.32 -23.25 0.00
CA ASP A 74 -16.14 -22.56 -1.00
C ASP A 74 -15.25 -21.87 -2.04
N PHE A 75 -14.20 -21.18 -1.59
CA PHE A 75 -13.18 -20.60 -2.48
C PHE A 75 -12.54 -21.67 -3.38
N ARG A 76 -12.16 -22.82 -2.81
CA ARG A 76 -11.57 -23.94 -3.53
C ARG A 76 -12.48 -24.48 -4.64
N ALA A 77 -13.79 -24.55 -4.41
CA ALA A 77 -14.75 -25.00 -5.41
C ALA A 77 -14.84 -24.02 -6.59
N ARG A 78 -14.78 -22.70 -6.36
CA ARG A 78 -14.72 -21.72 -7.45
C ARG A 78 -13.38 -21.70 -8.16
N PHE A 79 -12.29 -21.74 -7.41
CA PHE A 79 -10.94 -21.82 -7.95
C PHE A 79 -10.80 -22.97 -8.96
N ASP A 80 -11.34 -24.15 -8.65
CA ASP A 80 -11.30 -25.30 -9.56
C ASP A 80 -12.09 -25.04 -10.86
N LYS A 81 -13.25 -24.38 -10.77
CA LYS A 81 -14.03 -23.98 -11.95
C LYS A 81 -13.26 -22.98 -12.81
N THR A 82 -12.63 -21.99 -12.19
CA THR A 82 -11.79 -20.98 -12.85
C THR A 82 -10.58 -21.63 -13.54
N VAL A 83 -9.88 -22.53 -12.86
CA VAL A 83 -8.76 -23.31 -13.42
C VAL A 83 -9.22 -24.10 -14.65
N ALA A 84 -10.34 -24.83 -14.55
CA ALA A 84 -10.88 -25.64 -15.64
C ALA A 84 -11.31 -24.76 -16.83
N LYS A 85 -12.01 -23.65 -16.57
CA LYS A 85 -12.46 -22.69 -17.59
C LYS A 85 -11.30 -22.15 -18.42
N HIS A 86 -10.18 -21.81 -17.78
CA HIS A 86 -9.03 -21.19 -18.43
C HIS A 86 -7.97 -22.19 -18.93
N GLY A 87 -8.15 -23.49 -18.65
CA GLY A 87 -7.15 -24.52 -18.92
C GLY A 87 -5.81 -24.22 -18.23
N TRP A 88 -5.84 -23.59 -17.06
CA TRP A 88 -4.64 -23.07 -16.42
C TRP A 88 -3.86 -24.14 -15.66
N SER A 89 -2.60 -24.36 -16.05
CA SER A 89 -1.65 -25.17 -15.28
C SER A 89 -0.89 -24.30 -14.29
N TYR A 90 -0.80 -24.71 -13.03
CA TYR A 90 -0.13 -23.96 -11.98
C TYR A 90 0.85 -24.82 -11.17
N ASN A 91 1.79 -24.16 -10.52
CA ASN A 91 2.80 -24.81 -9.68
C ASN A 91 2.28 -25.09 -8.25
N GLY A 92 2.65 -26.25 -7.73
CA GLY A 92 2.32 -26.69 -6.36
C GLY A 92 1.00 -27.47 -6.27
N LYS A 93 0.80 -28.14 -5.13
CA LYS A 93 -0.44 -28.90 -4.88
C LYS A 93 -1.63 -27.95 -4.72
N ARG A 94 -2.80 -28.30 -5.25
CA ARG A 94 -4.07 -27.56 -5.11
C ARG A 94 -4.32 -27.03 -3.70
N GLY A 95 -4.15 -27.88 -2.69
CA GLY A 95 -4.42 -27.53 -1.29
C GLY A 95 -3.55 -26.37 -0.80
N TRP A 96 -2.26 -26.38 -1.14
CA TRP A 96 -1.31 -25.31 -0.82
C TRP A 96 -1.58 -24.07 -1.65
N ARG A 97 -1.77 -24.21 -2.96
CA ARG A 97 -1.97 -23.10 -3.89
C ARG A 97 -3.18 -22.25 -3.50
N THR A 98 -4.32 -22.91 -3.28
CA THR A 98 -5.55 -22.25 -2.86
C THR A 98 -5.42 -21.62 -1.49
N GLN A 99 -4.73 -22.25 -0.55
CA GLN A 99 -4.49 -21.69 0.78
C GLN A 99 -3.66 -20.42 0.73
N VAL A 100 -2.59 -20.38 -0.07
CA VAL A 100 -1.75 -19.20 -0.22
C VAL A 100 -2.53 -18.04 -0.81
N ILE A 101 -3.23 -18.26 -1.94
CA ILE A 101 -4.02 -17.21 -2.61
C ILE A 101 -5.10 -16.66 -1.67
N TYR A 102 -5.88 -17.55 -1.05
CA TYR A 102 -6.98 -17.18 -0.17
C TYR A 102 -6.49 -16.45 1.10
N GLN A 103 -5.53 -17.03 1.82
CA GLN A 103 -5.11 -16.47 3.10
C GLN A 103 -4.32 -15.18 2.94
N ASN A 104 -3.44 -15.06 1.94
CA ASN A 104 -2.64 -13.86 1.77
C ASN A 104 -3.51 -12.65 1.44
N ASN A 105 -4.40 -12.79 0.45
CA ASN A 105 -5.29 -11.70 0.06
C ASN A 105 -6.26 -11.35 1.19
N LYS A 106 -6.84 -12.36 1.86
CA LYS A 106 -7.73 -12.11 2.99
C LYS A 106 -7.02 -11.43 4.16
N ASN A 107 -5.84 -11.90 4.54
CA ASN A 107 -5.13 -11.38 5.71
C ASN A 107 -4.56 -9.97 5.45
N THR A 108 -4.03 -9.70 4.25
CA THR A 108 -3.54 -8.36 3.89
C THR A 108 -4.69 -7.34 3.80
N ALA A 109 -5.81 -7.70 3.17
CA ALA A 109 -7.00 -6.85 3.13
C ALA A 109 -7.53 -6.53 4.53
N ARG A 110 -7.64 -7.56 5.39
CA ARG A 110 -8.05 -7.38 6.80
C ARG A 110 -7.05 -6.53 7.58
N ALA A 111 -5.75 -6.71 7.37
CA ALA A 111 -4.71 -5.93 8.03
C ALA A 111 -4.81 -4.43 7.66
N ALA A 112 -4.98 -4.14 6.36
CA ALA A 112 -5.18 -2.78 5.87
C ALA A 112 -6.45 -2.13 6.45
N GLY A 113 -7.58 -2.85 6.45
CA GLY A 113 -8.81 -2.37 7.06
C GLY A 113 -8.70 -2.16 8.57
N ARG A 114 -7.96 -3.05 9.28
CA ARG A 114 -7.72 -2.91 10.72
C ARG A 114 -6.88 -1.68 11.00
N TRP A 115 -5.81 -1.46 10.24
CA TRP A 115 -4.99 -0.26 10.40
C TRP A 115 -5.82 1.02 10.31
N GLN A 116 -6.71 1.13 9.32
CA GLN A 116 -7.62 2.27 9.20
C GLN A 116 -8.53 2.44 10.41
N GLN A 117 -9.09 1.35 10.94
CA GLN A 117 -9.91 1.39 12.17
C GLN A 117 -9.09 1.87 13.37
N GLN A 118 -7.86 1.37 13.51
CA GLN A 118 -6.96 1.71 14.62
C GLN A 118 -6.55 3.18 14.55
N GLU A 119 -6.17 3.69 13.37
CA GLU A 119 -5.87 5.09 13.14
C GLU A 119 -7.03 6.01 13.52
N ARG A 120 -8.28 5.65 13.16
CA ARG A 120 -9.46 6.47 13.53
C ARG A 120 -9.68 6.57 15.03
N ILE A 121 -9.32 5.53 15.79
CA ILE A 121 -9.56 5.47 17.24
C ILE A 121 -8.30 5.76 18.07
N LYS A 122 -7.16 6.11 17.46
CA LYS A 122 -5.88 6.25 18.16
C LYS A 122 -5.91 7.28 19.29
N HIS A 123 -6.71 8.33 19.15
CA HIS A 123 -6.93 9.32 20.21
C HIS A 123 -7.51 8.72 21.51
N ARG A 124 -8.17 7.55 21.43
CA ARG A 124 -8.69 6.79 22.60
C ARG A 124 -7.88 5.54 22.92
N LYS A 125 -7.24 4.94 21.91
CA LYS A 125 -6.43 3.72 22.03
C LYS A 125 -5.11 3.90 21.26
N PRO A 126 -4.17 4.68 21.82
CA PRO A 126 -2.97 5.12 21.10
C PRO A 126 -1.89 4.04 20.97
N TYR A 127 -2.05 2.90 21.63
CA TYR A 127 -1.07 1.81 21.61
C TYR A 127 -1.54 0.62 20.78
N LEU A 128 -0.59 -0.11 20.23
CA LEU A 128 -0.78 -1.35 19.50
C LEU A 128 -0.04 -2.49 20.20
N LEU A 129 -0.70 -3.64 20.37
CA LEU A 129 -0.15 -4.85 20.95
C LEU A 129 -0.02 -5.93 19.87
N TYR A 130 1.20 -6.42 19.63
CA TYR A 130 1.47 -7.55 18.75
C TYR A 130 1.09 -8.85 19.45
N LEU A 131 0.26 -9.68 18.79
CA LEU A 131 -0.19 -10.96 19.29
C LEU A 131 0.03 -12.06 18.26
N THR A 132 0.57 -13.19 18.69
CA THR A 132 0.64 -14.39 17.86
C THR A 132 -0.60 -15.26 18.04
N ALA A 133 -0.71 -16.34 17.25
CA ALA A 133 -1.71 -17.37 17.47
C ALA A 133 -1.46 -18.20 18.74
N GLY A 134 -0.29 -18.09 19.37
CA GLY A 134 0.05 -18.76 20.63
C GLY A 134 0.24 -20.28 20.54
N ASP A 135 0.39 -20.86 19.35
CA ASP A 135 0.60 -22.30 19.17
C ASP A 135 1.99 -22.63 18.59
N SER A 136 2.34 -23.93 18.59
CA SER A 136 3.63 -24.43 18.11
C SER A 136 3.89 -24.22 16.61
N ARG A 137 2.88 -23.81 15.83
CA ARG A 137 3.01 -23.51 14.40
C ARG A 137 3.37 -22.04 14.17
N VAL A 138 3.49 -21.22 15.21
CA VAL A 138 4.01 -19.86 15.09
C VAL A 138 5.52 -19.94 14.94
N ARG A 139 6.08 -19.15 14.01
CA ARG A 139 7.54 -19.09 13.82
C ARG A 139 8.20 -18.62 15.13
N PRO A 140 9.35 -19.20 15.54
CA PRO A 140 10.04 -18.78 16.76
C PRO A 140 10.32 -17.27 16.82
N GLN A 141 10.68 -16.66 15.68
CA GLN A 141 10.92 -15.22 15.57
C GLN A 141 9.65 -14.41 15.86
N HIS A 142 8.49 -14.86 15.37
CA HIS A 142 7.21 -14.18 15.63
C HIS A 142 6.77 -14.34 17.09
N ASN A 143 7.08 -15.47 17.73
CA ASN A 143 6.83 -15.66 19.17
C ASN A 143 7.67 -14.71 20.02
N ALA A 144 8.88 -14.35 19.59
CA ALA A 144 9.70 -13.34 20.26
C ALA A 144 9.07 -11.93 20.20
N TRP A 145 8.20 -11.68 19.23
CA TRP A 145 7.45 -10.41 19.10
C TRP A 145 6.12 -10.40 19.85
N ASN A 146 5.72 -11.53 20.43
CA ASN A 146 4.47 -11.60 21.17
C ASN A 146 4.52 -10.64 22.36
N TYR A 147 3.45 -9.87 22.56
CA TYR A 147 3.36 -8.81 23.56
C TYR A 147 4.27 -7.60 23.37
N ILE A 148 4.85 -7.39 22.18
CA ILE A 148 5.41 -6.06 21.84
C ILE A 148 4.27 -5.04 21.88
N LEU A 149 4.39 -4.06 22.77
CA LEU A 149 3.42 -2.99 23.01
C LEU A 149 4.07 -1.65 22.70
N LEU A 150 3.62 -0.97 21.66
CA LEU A 150 4.21 0.28 21.20
C LEU A 150 3.11 1.30 20.84
N PRO A 151 3.39 2.61 20.88
CA PRO A 151 2.52 3.61 20.26
C PRO A 151 2.23 3.27 18.80
N ILE A 152 1.05 3.61 18.30
CA ILE A 152 0.65 3.36 16.91
C ILE A 152 1.58 4.05 15.90
N GLU A 153 2.13 5.22 16.24
CA GLU A 153 3.08 5.95 15.40
C GLU A 153 4.51 5.39 15.41
N HIS A 154 4.79 4.32 16.17
CA HIS A 154 6.14 3.80 16.28
C HIS A 154 6.62 3.12 14.98
N ASN A 155 7.85 3.43 14.55
CA ASN A 155 8.42 2.97 13.27
C ASN A 155 8.48 1.44 13.09
N PHE A 156 8.50 0.67 14.19
CA PHE A 156 8.37 -0.79 14.17
C PHE A 156 7.17 -1.27 13.34
N TRP A 157 6.05 -0.55 13.38
CA TRP A 157 4.85 -0.91 12.63
C TRP A 157 4.97 -0.72 11.14
N HIS A 158 6.05 -0.15 10.61
CA HIS A 158 6.23 0.00 9.16
C HIS A 158 6.54 -1.32 8.47
N THR A 159 7.22 -2.23 9.17
CA THR A 159 7.69 -3.53 8.64
C THR A 159 7.15 -4.70 9.45
N HIS A 160 6.87 -4.53 10.75
CA HIS A 160 6.40 -5.59 11.65
C HIS A 160 4.89 -5.54 11.93
N TYR A 161 4.08 -4.86 11.11
CA TYR A 161 2.62 -4.96 11.19
C TYR A 161 2.11 -6.14 10.35
N PRO A 162 1.52 -7.19 10.96
CA PRO A 162 1.26 -8.45 10.30
C PRO A 162 0.21 -8.32 9.19
N PRO A 163 0.24 -9.20 8.17
CA PRO A 163 1.10 -10.40 8.05
C PRO A 163 2.57 -10.11 7.75
N ASN A 164 3.49 -10.78 8.46
CA ASN A 164 4.95 -10.65 8.27
C ASN A 164 5.56 -11.83 7.48
N GLY A 165 4.72 -12.57 6.77
CA GLY A 165 5.16 -13.71 5.99
C GLY A 165 4.02 -14.60 5.51
N TRP A 166 4.38 -15.59 4.71
CA TRP A 166 3.45 -16.56 4.16
C TRP A 166 2.73 -17.31 5.29
N ASN A 167 1.40 -17.42 5.22
CA ASN A 167 0.59 -18.08 6.24
C ASN A 167 0.81 -17.53 7.66
N CYS A 168 1.16 -16.24 7.80
CA CYS A 168 1.24 -15.56 9.09
C CYS A 168 -0.14 -15.57 9.78
N ARG A 169 -0.16 -15.84 11.09
CA ARG A 169 -1.37 -15.89 11.93
C ARG A 169 -1.28 -14.93 13.13
N CYS A 170 -0.36 -13.98 13.04
CA CYS A 170 -0.23 -12.91 14.01
C CYS A 170 -1.24 -11.81 13.71
N LYS A 171 -1.55 -11.00 14.73
CA LYS A 171 -2.47 -9.87 14.65
C LYS A 171 -1.98 -8.75 15.54
N VAL A 172 -2.52 -7.56 15.33
CA VAL A 172 -2.29 -6.40 16.19
C VAL A 172 -3.62 -5.88 16.70
N VAL A 173 -3.67 -5.47 17.96
CA VAL A 173 -4.88 -4.94 18.62
C VAL A 173 -4.59 -3.59 19.27
N SER A 174 -5.57 -2.67 19.23
CA SER A 174 -5.42 -1.36 19.88
C SER A 174 -5.72 -1.39 21.36
N MET A 175 -4.88 -0.71 22.12
CA MET A 175 -4.88 -0.67 23.58
C MET A 175 -5.01 0.78 24.06
N SER A 176 -5.85 0.97 25.09
CA SER A 176 -5.87 2.21 25.88
C SER A 176 -4.96 2.08 27.09
N ASP A 177 -4.63 3.19 27.76
CA ASP A 177 -3.90 3.16 29.03
C ASP A 177 -4.60 2.31 30.10
N ALA A 178 -5.94 2.34 30.13
CA ALA A 178 -6.73 1.52 31.03
C ALA A 178 -6.58 0.02 30.72
N ASP A 179 -6.53 -0.36 29.44
CA ASP A 179 -6.28 -1.75 29.03
C ASP A 179 -4.88 -2.20 29.44
N ILE A 180 -3.87 -1.36 29.22
CA ILE A 180 -2.46 -1.62 29.56
C ILE A 180 -2.32 -1.82 31.07
N LYS A 181 -2.87 -0.90 31.88
CA LYS A 181 -2.85 -1.00 33.34
C LYS A 181 -3.58 -2.25 33.85
N ARG A 182 -4.76 -2.54 33.29
CA ARG A 182 -5.55 -3.73 33.68
C ARG A 182 -4.83 -5.03 33.37
N MET A 183 -4.09 -5.08 32.27
CA MET A 183 -3.34 -6.27 31.85
C MET A 183 -1.92 -6.34 32.42
N GLY A 184 -1.49 -5.34 33.20
CA GLY A 184 -0.14 -5.30 33.76
C GLY A 184 0.96 -5.22 32.71
N LEU A 185 0.66 -4.64 31.54
CA LEU A 185 1.62 -4.50 30.44
C LEU A 185 2.44 -3.22 30.59
N THR A 186 3.62 -3.20 29.98
CA THR A 186 4.49 -2.03 29.88
C THR A 186 4.86 -1.79 28.42
N VAL A 187 4.97 -0.52 28.02
CA VAL A 187 5.46 -0.16 26.68
C VAL A 187 6.85 -0.76 26.49
N THR A 188 7.05 -1.44 25.36
CA THR A 188 8.32 -2.09 25.03
C THR A 188 9.37 -1.01 24.73
N PRO A 189 10.55 -1.06 25.37
CA PRO A 189 11.62 -0.09 25.10
C PRO A 189 12.33 -0.40 23.77
N ASP A 190 12.79 0.63 23.07
CA ASP A 190 13.49 0.51 21.77
C ASP A 190 14.71 -0.41 21.82
N SER A 191 15.40 -0.47 22.96
CA SER A 191 16.55 -1.36 23.16
C SER A 191 16.19 -2.84 22.95
N ALA A 192 14.96 -3.23 23.28
CA ALA A 192 14.44 -4.59 23.07
C ALA A 192 14.06 -4.89 21.61
N LEU A 193 13.95 -3.86 20.75
CA LEU A 193 13.56 -4.00 19.35
C LEU A 193 14.75 -4.09 18.39
N SER A 194 15.92 -3.59 18.80
CA SER A 194 17.11 -3.41 17.96
C SER A 194 17.52 -4.67 17.17
N SER A 195 17.39 -5.85 17.78
CA SER A 195 17.73 -7.14 17.14
C SER A 195 16.74 -7.56 16.05
N TYR A 196 15.51 -7.04 16.07
CA TYR A 196 14.45 -7.39 15.11
C TYR A 196 14.45 -6.50 13.86
N GLN A 197 15.09 -5.33 13.94
CA GLN A 197 15.10 -4.34 12.88
C GLN A 197 16.45 -4.22 12.16
N LYS A 198 17.46 -4.98 12.57
CA LYS A 198 18.78 -5.00 11.92
C LYS A 198 18.74 -5.85 10.64
N PRO A 199 18.95 -5.26 9.45
CA PRO A 199 18.95 -6.02 8.21
C PRO A 199 20.14 -6.98 8.12
N PHE A 200 20.00 -8.05 7.33
CA PHE A 200 21.07 -8.96 6.95
C PHE A 200 20.96 -9.29 5.45
N ILE A 201 22.07 -9.71 4.84
CA ILE A 201 22.09 -10.13 3.43
C ILE A 201 21.87 -11.64 3.35
N GLU A 202 20.90 -12.05 2.54
CA GLU A 202 20.61 -13.43 2.15
C GLU A 202 20.95 -13.59 0.66
N VAL A 203 21.78 -14.57 0.30
CA VAL A 203 22.09 -14.86 -1.11
C VAL A 203 21.12 -15.90 -1.63
N ASP A 204 20.38 -15.59 -2.69
CA ASP A 204 19.51 -16.55 -3.36
C ASP A 204 20.36 -17.68 -3.97
N PRO A 205 20.16 -18.95 -3.54
CA PRO A 205 21.03 -20.05 -3.94
C PRO A 205 20.88 -20.45 -5.42
N LYS A 206 19.82 -19.99 -6.10
CA LYS A 206 19.57 -20.29 -7.52
C LYS A 206 20.08 -19.19 -8.44
N THR A 207 19.91 -17.93 -8.05
CA THR A 207 20.27 -16.78 -8.90
C THR A 207 21.58 -16.12 -8.51
N GLY A 208 22.08 -16.37 -7.29
CA GLY A 208 23.24 -15.67 -6.73
C GLY A 208 22.94 -14.21 -6.33
N GLU A 209 21.67 -13.81 -6.36
CA GLU A 209 21.24 -12.45 -6.02
C GLU A 209 21.36 -12.19 -4.52
N GLU A 210 22.01 -11.08 -4.14
CA GLU A 210 22.06 -10.62 -2.75
C GLU A 210 20.77 -9.86 -2.39
N LEU A 211 20.04 -10.35 -1.41
CA LEU A 211 18.77 -9.79 -0.94
C LEU A 211 18.93 -9.29 0.49
N GLU A 212 18.63 -8.02 0.73
CA GLU A 212 18.53 -7.49 2.09
C GLU A 212 17.24 -7.98 2.76
N ARG A 213 17.33 -8.46 4.00
CA ARG A 213 16.23 -9.08 4.75
C ARG A 213 16.18 -8.63 6.19
N LEU A 214 14.98 -8.62 6.75
CA LEU A 214 14.76 -8.42 8.19
C LEU A 214 14.55 -9.77 8.90
N PRO A 215 15.12 -9.96 10.11
CA PRO A 215 14.91 -11.17 10.89
C PRO A 215 13.42 -11.49 11.06
N GLY A 216 13.03 -12.72 10.72
CA GLY A 216 11.65 -13.20 10.90
C GLY A 216 10.61 -12.65 9.92
N ILE A 217 10.99 -11.80 8.95
CA ILE A 217 10.09 -11.30 7.91
C ILE A 217 10.40 -12.04 6.60
N ASP A 218 9.39 -12.69 5.99
CA ASP A 218 9.56 -13.37 4.70
C ASP A 218 9.76 -12.33 3.57
N LEU A 219 10.42 -12.70 2.47
CA LEU A 219 10.71 -11.80 1.33
C LEU A 219 9.42 -11.16 0.80
N GLY A 220 9.40 -9.83 0.69
CA GLY A 220 8.25 -9.07 0.20
C GLY A 220 7.10 -8.91 1.20
N TRP A 221 7.32 -9.21 2.48
CA TRP A 221 6.37 -8.97 3.58
C TRP A 221 6.85 -7.92 4.58
N ASP A 222 7.91 -7.21 4.23
CA ASP A 222 8.56 -6.11 4.94
C ASP A 222 7.79 -4.79 4.77
N TYR A 223 6.47 -4.85 4.93
CA TYR A 223 5.60 -3.69 4.86
C TYR A 223 4.35 -3.84 5.73
N ASN A 224 3.79 -2.71 6.11
CA ASN A 224 2.46 -2.63 6.73
C ASN A 224 1.39 -2.45 5.65
N PRO A 225 0.46 -3.41 5.46
CA PRO A 225 -0.59 -3.30 4.45
C PRO A 225 -1.48 -2.06 4.57
N GLY A 226 -1.58 -1.48 5.77
CA GLY A 226 -2.34 -0.25 6.03
C GLY A 226 -1.59 1.06 5.73
N LEU A 227 -0.26 1.06 5.84
CA LEU A 227 0.60 2.23 5.57
C LEU A 227 1.25 2.20 4.19
N ALA A 228 1.26 1.05 3.52
CA ALA A 228 2.08 0.83 2.35
C ALA A 228 1.68 1.65 1.12
N TRP A 229 0.66 2.51 1.16
CA TRP A 229 0.26 3.36 0.04
C TRP A 229 1.45 4.09 -0.60
N LEU A 230 2.26 4.82 0.18
CA LEU A 230 3.42 5.55 -0.36
C LEU A 230 4.54 4.60 -0.84
N GLY A 231 4.83 3.53 -0.08
CA GLY A 231 5.82 2.54 -0.51
C GLY A 231 5.38 1.77 -1.75
N ALA A 232 4.07 1.55 -1.90
CA ALA A 232 3.44 0.84 -3.00
C ALA A 232 3.51 1.70 -4.23
N ASP A 233 3.14 2.97 -4.11
CA ASP A 233 3.22 3.93 -5.19
C ASP A 233 4.70 4.16 -5.57
N LYS A 234 5.65 4.10 -4.63
CA LYS A 234 7.11 4.12 -4.93
C LYS A 234 7.53 2.89 -5.73
N ALA A 235 7.14 1.70 -5.28
CA ALA A 235 7.42 0.45 -5.98
C ALA A 235 6.74 0.40 -7.36
N THR A 236 5.51 0.88 -7.49
CA THR A 236 4.79 1.05 -8.76
C THR A 236 5.58 1.98 -9.67
N GLY A 237 6.05 3.12 -9.14
CA GLY A 237 6.84 4.08 -9.91
C GLY A 237 8.12 3.46 -10.45
N GLN A 238 8.81 2.65 -9.64
CA GLN A 238 10.02 1.93 -10.03
C GLN A 238 9.74 0.80 -11.03
N MET A 239 8.65 0.05 -10.84
CA MET A 239 8.20 -0.96 -11.78
C MET A 239 7.88 -0.32 -13.14
N LEU A 240 7.02 0.70 -13.15
CA LEU A 240 6.63 1.44 -14.36
C LEU A 240 7.86 1.99 -15.08
N ALA A 241 8.86 2.50 -14.35
CA ALA A 241 10.08 3.03 -14.94
C ALA A 241 10.88 1.97 -15.73
N LYS A 242 10.81 0.69 -15.31
CA LYS A 242 11.48 -0.44 -15.97
C LYS A 242 10.70 -1.01 -17.16
N LEU A 243 9.42 -0.68 -17.31
CA LEU A 243 8.59 -1.19 -18.39
C LEU A 243 8.89 -0.49 -19.72
N ASP A 244 8.72 -1.23 -20.82
CA ASP A 244 8.74 -0.65 -22.17
C ASP A 244 7.69 0.46 -22.31
N HIS A 245 7.98 1.44 -23.17
CA HIS A 245 7.10 2.58 -23.41
C HIS A 245 5.66 2.18 -23.77
N GLN A 246 5.48 1.16 -24.62
CA GLN A 246 4.14 0.71 -25.02
C GLN A 246 3.35 0.14 -23.84
N ILE A 247 4.01 -0.59 -22.96
CA ILE A 247 3.38 -1.14 -21.76
C ILE A 247 3.04 -0.01 -20.78
N ARG A 248 3.92 0.98 -20.62
CA ARG A 248 3.65 2.18 -19.80
C ARG A 248 2.44 2.97 -20.28
N GLU A 249 2.25 3.13 -21.59
CA GLU A 249 1.07 3.82 -22.15
C GLU A 249 -0.25 3.18 -21.71
N VAL A 250 -0.27 1.86 -21.47
CA VAL A 250 -1.44 1.14 -20.96
C VAL A 250 -1.48 1.15 -19.42
N ALA A 251 -0.35 0.88 -18.77
CA ALA A 251 -0.30 0.66 -17.33
C ALA A 251 -0.41 1.95 -16.50
N THR A 252 0.28 3.02 -16.90
CA THR A 252 0.32 4.27 -16.11
C THR A 252 -1.07 4.88 -15.91
N PRO A 253 -1.96 4.99 -16.92
CA PRO A 253 -3.32 5.47 -16.72
C PRO A 253 -4.12 4.63 -15.71
N ILE A 254 -3.94 3.30 -15.69
CA ILE A 254 -4.63 2.40 -14.76
C ILE A 254 -4.19 2.68 -13.32
N PHE A 255 -2.89 2.82 -13.08
CA PHE A 255 -2.37 3.16 -11.74
C PHE A 255 -2.77 4.56 -11.30
N ASN A 256 -2.72 5.54 -12.20
CA ASN A 256 -3.18 6.90 -11.92
C ASN A 256 -4.68 6.94 -11.59
N ALA A 257 -5.51 6.16 -12.29
CA ALA A 257 -6.92 5.99 -11.95
C ALA A 257 -7.12 5.40 -10.55
N ALA A 258 -6.38 4.33 -10.19
CA ALA A 258 -6.43 3.74 -8.86
C ALA A 258 -5.91 4.68 -7.75
N ILE A 259 -4.93 5.53 -8.06
CA ILE A 259 -4.49 6.61 -7.17
C ILE A 259 -5.62 7.61 -6.96
N ASN A 260 -6.33 8.01 -8.03
CA ASN A 260 -7.46 8.94 -7.95
C ASN A 260 -8.67 8.40 -7.18
N GLU A 261 -8.85 7.09 -7.06
CA GLU A 261 -9.84 6.52 -6.12
C GLU A 261 -9.54 6.89 -4.67
N GLY A 262 -8.26 7.14 -4.34
CA GLY A 262 -7.81 7.64 -3.04
C GLY A 262 -8.01 9.13 -2.79
N LYS A 263 -8.70 9.86 -3.68
CA LYS A 263 -8.91 11.33 -3.58
C LYS A 263 -9.55 11.77 -2.25
N ASP A 264 -10.43 10.96 -1.68
CA ASP A 264 -11.11 11.32 -0.42
C ASP A 264 -10.14 11.26 0.76
N TYR A 265 -9.21 10.29 0.75
CA TYR A 265 -8.11 10.24 1.71
C TYR A 265 -7.18 11.45 1.55
N PHE A 266 -6.79 11.77 0.31
CA PHE A 266 -5.97 12.95 0.03
C PHE A 266 -6.65 14.23 0.51
N LYS A 267 -7.93 14.43 0.21
CA LYS A 267 -8.74 15.55 0.72
C LYS A 267 -8.77 15.62 2.25
N SER A 268 -8.88 14.47 2.92
CA SER A 268 -8.77 14.40 4.38
C SER A 268 -7.39 14.81 4.90
N GLN A 269 -6.31 14.49 4.19
CA GLN A 269 -4.95 14.91 4.54
C GLN A 269 -4.77 16.42 4.33
N VAL A 270 -5.25 16.97 3.21
CA VAL A 270 -5.28 18.43 2.98
C VAL A 270 -6.04 19.14 4.11
N SER A 271 -7.19 18.61 4.52
CA SER A 271 -7.98 19.13 5.64
C SER A 271 -7.21 19.07 6.96
N THR A 272 -6.47 17.99 7.20
CA THR A 272 -5.64 17.82 8.39
C THR A 272 -4.50 18.83 8.43
N VAL A 273 -3.82 19.05 7.29
CA VAL A 273 -2.73 20.04 7.18
C VAL A 273 -3.27 21.45 7.35
N ALA A 274 -4.41 21.79 6.73
CA ALA A 274 -5.08 23.08 6.93
C ALA A 274 -5.43 23.31 8.42
N ALA A 275 -5.96 22.29 9.10
CA ALA A 275 -6.28 22.37 10.52
C ALA A 275 -5.02 22.56 11.38
N LYS A 276 -3.95 21.79 11.14
CA LYS A 276 -2.66 21.93 11.84
C LYS A 276 -2.08 23.33 11.65
N GLN A 277 -2.16 23.88 10.44
CA GLN A 277 -1.72 25.22 10.12
C GLN A 277 -2.50 26.28 10.91
N ALA A 278 -3.83 26.14 11.00
CA ALA A 278 -4.68 27.08 11.74
C ALA A 278 -4.37 27.12 13.25
N ILE A 279 -3.93 25.99 13.83
CA ILE A 279 -3.61 25.87 15.26
C ILE A 279 -2.11 25.92 15.58
N GLY A 280 -1.26 26.24 14.61
CA GLY A 280 0.19 26.40 14.79
C GLY A 280 0.94 25.11 15.16
N LYS A 281 0.42 23.93 14.80
CA LYS A 281 1.11 22.65 15.06
C LYS A 281 2.27 22.42 14.08
N PRO A 282 3.37 21.77 14.52
CA PRO A 282 4.50 21.44 13.67
C PRO A 282 4.14 20.40 12.61
N GLU A 283 4.87 20.45 11.50
CA GLU A 283 4.77 19.51 10.39
C GLU A 283 5.32 18.13 10.78
N ALA A 284 4.71 17.07 10.28
CA ALA A 284 5.13 15.69 10.54
C ALA A 284 6.05 15.13 9.43
N GLY A 285 6.36 15.93 8.40
CA GLY A 285 7.21 15.52 7.28
C GLY A 285 6.56 14.46 6.38
N THR A 286 5.22 14.37 6.39
CA THR A 286 4.49 13.34 5.63
C THR A 286 4.59 13.62 4.13
N LYS A 287 4.75 12.57 3.32
CA LYS A 287 4.67 12.65 1.85
C LYS A 287 3.37 12.01 1.37
N LEU A 288 2.73 12.64 0.38
CA LEU A 288 1.50 12.14 -0.24
C LEU A 288 1.72 11.89 -1.72
N THR A 289 1.21 10.78 -2.23
CA THR A 289 1.23 10.47 -3.67
C THR A 289 0.25 11.36 -4.43
N LEU A 290 0.72 11.94 -5.54
CA LEU A 290 -0.13 12.66 -6.48
C LEU A 290 -0.39 11.88 -7.78
N GLY A 291 0.48 10.94 -8.14
CA GLY A 291 0.34 10.11 -9.33
C GLY A 291 1.68 9.70 -9.89
N HIS A 292 1.67 9.29 -11.16
CA HIS A 292 2.85 8.95 -11.94
C HIS A 292 2.99 9.88 -13.15
N LEU A 293 4.24 10.14 -13.55
CA LEU A 293 4.58 10.87 -14.77
C LEU A 293 3.97 10.22 -16.00
N HIS A 294 3.42 11.05 -16.90
CA HIS A 294 2.82 10.61 -18.14
C HIS A 294 3.86 9.84 -18.99
N PRO A 295 3.50 8.70 -19.61
CA PRO A 295 4.47 7.82 -20.30
C PRO A 295 5.35 8.53 -21.34
N LYS A 296 4.73 9.37 -22.18
CA LYS A 296 5.44 10.16 -23.21
C LYS A 296 6.48 11.10 -22.60
N LEU A 297 6.14 11.70 -21.47
CA LEU A 297 7.01 12.63 -20.77
C LEU A 297 8.15 11.89 -20.07
N PHE A 298 7.84 10.78 -19.40
CA PHE A 298 8.86 10.00 -18.70
C PHE A 298 9.94 9.47 -19.66
N LYS A 299 9.60 9.20 -20.92
CA LYS A 299 10.60 8.90 -21.96
C LYS A 299 11.59 10.06 -22.13
N SER A 300 11.10 11.28 -22.34
CA SER A 300 11.95 12.47 -22.46
C SER A 300 12.75 12.76 -21.19
N VAL A 301 12.21 12.44 -20.01
CA VAL A 301 12.93 12.53 -18.75
C VAL A 301 14.10 11.53 -18.73
N LEU A 302 13.88 10.26 -19.08
CA LEU A 302 14.95 9.26 -19.11
C LEU A 302 16.07 9.60 -20.11
N ASP A 303 15.74 10.23 -21.24
CA ASP A 303 16.72 10.64 -22.25
C ASP A 303 17.69 11.73 -21.73
N VAL A 304 17.27 12.52 -20.73
CA VAL A 304 18.02 13.68 -20.22
C VAL A 304 18.53 13.47 -18.78
N ALA A 305 17.80 12.70 -17.96
CA ALA A 305 18.08 12.39 -16.56
C ALA A 305 17.99 10.85 -16.33
N PRO A 306 18.93 10.07 -16.89
CA PRO A 306 18.87 8.60 -16.88
C PRO A 306 18.96 7.97 -15.48
N GLU A 307 19.37 8.74 -14.48
CA GLU A 307 19.41 8.32 -13.07
C GLU A 307 18.04 8.24 -12.41
N THR A 308 16.98 8.79 -13.02
CA THR A 308 15.63 8.63 -12.49
C THR A 308 15.18 7.18 -12.61
N LYS A 309 14.79 6.58 -11.49
CA LYS A 309 14.34 5.18 -11.42
C LYS A 309 12.87 5.07 -11.08
N SER A 310 12.11 6.17 -11.10
CA SER A 310 10.71 6.16 -10.65
C SER A 310 9.86 7.17 -11.40
N THR A 311 8.67 6.74 -11.83
CA THR A 311 7.65 7.65 -12.38
C THR A 311 6.84 8.35 -11.30
N LEU A 312 6.96 7.96 -10.03
CA LEU A 312 6.13 8.48 -8.93
C LEU A 312 6.31 9.99 -8.75
N VAL A 313 5.21 10.71 -8.56
CA VAL A 313 5.17 12.11 -8.13
C VAL A 313 4.52 12.20 -6.75
N VAL A 314 5.20 12.88 -5.83
CA VAL A 314 4.73 13.12 -4.45
C VAL A 314 4.70 14.61 -4.12
N ILE A 315 3.99 14.95 -3.04
CA ILE A 315 4.04 16.26 -2.40
C ILE A 315 4.29 16.10 -0.90
N ASP A 316 5.22 16.90 -0.39
CA ASP A 316 5.57 16.92 1.02
C ASP A 316 4.60 17.84 1.79
N GLU A 317 4.37 17.57 3.08
CA GLU A 317 3.46 18.34 3.94
C GLU A 317 3.74 19.85 3.92
N ALA A 318 5.02 20.25 3.89
CA ALA A 318 5.45 21.64 3.76
C ALA A 318 4.96 22.27 2.45
N MET A 319 5.11 21.56 1.33
CA MET A 319 4.65 22.04 0.03
C MET A 319 3.12 22.00 -0.08
N LEU A 320 2.46 21.04 0.57
CA LEU A 320 1.00 20.99 0.62
C LEU A 320 0.42 22.20 1.37
N LYS A 321 1.07 22.60 2.48
CA LYS A 321 0.74 23.83 3.21
C LYS A 321 0.91 25.07 2.32
N THR A 322 2.03 25.17 1.60
CA THR A 322 2.24 26.25 0.62
C THR A 322 1.18 26.24 -0.46
N ALA A 323 0.79 25.06 -0.97
CA ALA A 323 -0.28 24.95 -1.96
C ALA A 323 -1.62 25.49 -1.43
N ILE A 324 -2.00 25.15 -0.20
CA ILE A 324 -3.23 25.68 0.42
C ILE A 324 -3.20 27.21 0.48
N GLN A 325 -2.04 27.81 0.75
CA GLN A 325 -1.87 29.27 0.79
C GLN A 325 -1.93 29.92 -0.58
N VAL A 326 -1.35 29.29 -1.61
CA VAL A 326 -1.18 29.90 -2.93
C VAL A 326 -2.38 29.67 -3.84
N ILE A 327 -2.87 28.44 -3.90
CA ILE A 327 -3.95 28.02 -4.82
C ILE A 327 -5.28 27.76 -4.10
N GLY A 328 -5.30 27.85 -2.78
CA GLY A 328 -6.50 27.65 -1.97
C GLY A 328 -6.83 26.16 -1.73
N PHE A 329 -7.71 25.93 -0.76
CA PHE A 329 -8.08 24.58 -0.31
C PHE A 329 -8.68 23.74 -1.45
N GLU A 330 -9.68 24.26 -2.16
CA GLU A 330 -10.39 23.51 -3.21
C GLU A 330 -9.44 23.06 -4.33
N GLN A 331 -8.62 23.95 -4.88
CA GLN A 331 -7.64 23.56 -5.92
C GLN A 331 -6.55 22.63 -5.38
N THR A 332 -6.13 22.81 -4.11
CA THR A 332 -5.19 21.88 -3.47
C THR A 332 -5.75 20.47 -3.42
N THR A 333 -7.05 20.29 -3.12
CA THR A 333 -7.68 18.96 -3.09
C THR A 333 -7.75 18.28 -4.47
N GLU A 334 -7.60 19.05 -5.54
CA GLU A 334 -7.61 18.59 -6.93
C GLU A 334 -6.19 18.34 -7.48
N LEU A 335 -5.13 18.56 -6.70
CA LEU A 335 -3.74 18.39 -7.14
C LEU A 335 -3.43 17.02 -7.73
N MET A 336 -4.06 15.94 -7.25
CA MET A 336 -3.87 14.61 -7.84
C MET A 336 -4.29 14.59 -9.32
N LYS A 337 -5.45 15.18 -9.65
CA LYS A 337 -5.92 15.26 -11.03
C LYS A 337 -5.07 16.21 -11.87
N LEU A 338 -4.73 17.37 -11.32
CA LEU A 338 -3.89 18.36 -12.00
C LEU A 338 -2.52 17.77 -12.35
N VAL A 339 -1.88 17.11 -11.38
CA VAL A 339 -0.59 16.46 -11.57
C VAL A 339 -0.66 15.32 -12.56
N GLN A 340 -1.78 14.64 -12.73
CA GLN A 340 -1.87 13.55 -13.71
C GLN A 340 -2.22 14.01 -15.13
N ALA A 341 -2.62 15.26 -15.32
CA ALA A 341 -2.91 15.82 -16.64
C ALA A 341 -1.64 16.02 -17.48
N GLN A 342 -0.59 16.62 -16.89
CA GLN A 342 0.76 16.82 -17.46
C GLN A 342 0.82 17.24 -18.93
N ALA A 343 -0.20 17.94 -19.43
CA ALA A 343 -0.25 18.38 -20.82
C ALA A 343 0.73 19.54 -21.06
N ASN A 344 1.34 19.59 -22.25
CA ASN A 344 2.22 20.67 -22.68
C ASN A 344 3.36 21.00 -21.70
N SER A 345 3.95 19.96 -21.10
CA SER A 345 5.01 20.12 -20.11
C SER A 345 6.36 20.48 -20.74
N THR A 346 7.11 21.35 -20.08
CA THR A 346 8.51 21.66 -20.38
C THR A 346 9.43 20.96 -19.39
N PHE A 347 10.47 20.28 -19.89
CA PHE A 347 11.47 19.64 -19.05
C PHE A 347 12.85 20.24 -19.29
N ASN A 348 13.47 20.73 -18.22
CA ASN A 348 14.82 21.28 -18.23
C ASN A 348 15.69 20.56 -17.20
N GLN A 349 16.51 19.62 -17.69
CA GLN A 349 17.49 18.82 -16.95
C GLN A 349 16.95 18.04 -15.76
N SER A 350 16.56 18.74 -14.68
CA SER A 350 16.06 18.16 -13.43
C SER A 350 14.68 18.69 -13.04
N VAL A 351 14.11 19.63 -13.80
CA VAL A 351 12.86 20.30 -13.44
C VAL A 351 11.85 20.18 -14.58
N LEU A 352 10.66 19.70 -14.22
CA LEU A 352 9.49 19.60 -15.06
C LEU A 352 8.48 20.68 -14.67
N GLN A 353 7.95 21.40 -15.65
CA GLN A 353 6.91 22.41 -15.44
C GLN A 353 5.74 22.21 -16.40
N PHE A 354 4.53 22.39 -15.91
CA PHE A 354 3.32 22.43 -16.73
C PHE A 354 2.24 23.26 -16.03
N ALA A 355 1.25 23.71 -16.80
CA ALA A 355 0.08 24.41 -16.29
C ALA A 355 -1.18 23.57 -16.53
N ALA A 356 -2.04 23.50 -15.54
CA ALA A 356 -3.34 22.84 -15.62
C ALA A 356 -4.37 23.65 -14.82
N ASN A 357 -5.50 23.99 -15.45
CA ASN A 357 -6.62 24.72 -14.83
C ASN A 357 -6.20 26.00 -14.07
N GLY A 358 -5.34 26.83 -14.67
CA GLY A 358 -4.86 28.08 -14.05
C GLY A 358 -3.83 27.87 -12.92
N VAL A 359 -3.33 26.65 -12.74
CA VAL A 359 -2.27 26.33 -11.78
C VAL A 359 -1.04 25.84 -12.51
N GLN A 360 0.09 26.53 -12.35
CA GLN A 360 1.40 26.06 -12.75
C GLN A 360 1.98 25.18 -11.64
N ILE A 361 2.49 24.01 -12.02
CA ILE A 361 3.09 23.02 -11.12
C ILE A 361 4.54 22.78 -11.58
N THR A 362 5.48 22.88 -10.64
CA THR A 362 6.89 22.54 -10.84
C THR A 362 7.22 21.26 -10.09
N ILE A 363 7.71 20.26 -10.82
CA ILE A 363 8.14 18.96 -10.29
C ILE A 363 9.66 18.86 -10.45
N GLN A 364 10.36 18.62 -9.35
CA GLN A 364 11.75 18.20 -9.36
C GLN A 364 11.83 16.70 -9.65
N ILE A 365 12.64 16.33 -10.63
CA ILE A 365 12.97 14.94 -10.97
C ILE A 365 14.14 14.50 -10.10
N ASP A 366 13.93 13.41 -9.35
CA ASP A 366 14.94 12.83 -8.47
C ASP A 366 15.11 11.33 -8.78
N PRO A 367 16.21 10.68 -8.30
CA PRO A 367 16.46 9.27 -8.55
C PRO A 367 15.35 8.32 -8.05
N ASP A 368 14.73 8.66 -6.92
CA ASP A 368 13.87 7.75 -6.16
C ASP A 368 12.37 8.05 -6.29
N MET A 369 12.00 9.32 -6.31
CA MET A 369 10.63 9.82 -6.44
C MET A 369 10.66 11.29 -6.82
N ASN A 370 9.80 11.70 -7.76
CA ASN A 370 9.72 13.08 -8.21
C ASN A 370 8.87 13.89 -7.21
N ARG A 371 9.22 15.14 -6.98
CA ARG A 371 8.60 15.97 -5.92
C ARG A 371 8.01 17.24 -6.50
N VAL A 372 6.77 17.55 -6.14
CA VAL A 372 6.25 18.92 -6.34
C VAL A 372 7.05 19.85 -5.44
N VAL A 373 7.72 20.82 -6.04
CA VAL A 373 8.55 21.82 -5.34
C VAL A 373 7.97 23.23 -5.43
N GLU A 374 7.02 23.45 -6.35
CA GLU A 374 6.35 24.74 -6.48
C GLU A 374 4.95 24.57 -7.06
N VAL A 375 4.00 25.37 -6.59
CA VAL A 375 2.71 25.60 -7.23
C VAL A 375 2.44 27.11 -7.29
N LYS A 376 1.88 27.59 -8.41
CA LYS A 376 1.54 29.00 -8.63
C LYS A 376 0.21 29.13 -9.35
N LEU A 377 -0.53 30.19 -9.06
CA LEU A 377 -1.61 30.64 -9.92
C LEU A 377 -1.01 31.30 -11.16
N VAL A 378 -1.57 30.99 -12.33
CA VAL A 378 -1.23 31.62 -13.60
C VAL A 378 -2.50 32.06 -14.29
N ASP A 379 -2.46 33.24 -14.89
CA ASP A 379 -3.54 33.73 -15.73
C ASP A 379 -3.61 32.85 -17.00
N VAL A 380 -4.80 32.32 -17.29
CA VAL A 380 -5.06 31.44 -18.44
C VAL A 380 -5.22 32.25 -19.71
#